data_AF-A0A538CI00-F1
#
_entry.id   AF-A0A538CI00-F1
#
_cell.length_a   1.000
_cell.length_b   1.000
_cell.length_c   1.000
_cell.angle_alpha   90.00
_cell.angle_beta   90.00
_cell.angle_gamma   90.00
#
_symmetry.space_group_name_H-M   'P 1'
#
loop_
_entity.id
_entity.type
_entity.pdbx_description
1 polymer ?
#
loop_
_entity_poly.entity_id
_entity_poly.type
_entity_poly.pdbx_seq_one_letter_code
_entity_poly.pdbx_strand_id
1 'polypeptide(L)'
;MTRRKLGATARETTFVEIGPLTAFHRDTFGVLVPFPDLKMGWGLDVHWAALAAQHGWRIGVVDATPILHLNPAAESYPREQAIAEAAAFLDGRPYVRRHDVRTVRTIR
;
A
#
# COMPACT_ATOMS: atom_id res chain seq x y z
N MET A 1 5.29 8.02 -6.01
CA MET A 1 5.28 6.54 -6.13
C MET A 1 4.01 6.05 -6.82
N THR A 2 2.83 6.43 -6.33
CA THR A 2 1.52 5.88 -6.72
C THR A 2 0.92 6.46 -8.01
N ARG A 3 1.43 7.59 -8.50
CA ARG A 3 1.03 8.13 -9.82
C ARG A 3 1.36 7.12 -10.93
N ARG A 4 0.44 7.03 -11.91
CA ARG A 4 0.62 6.23 -13.12
C ARG A 4 1.88 6.64 -13.87
N LYS A 5 2.65 5.65 -14.34
CA LYS A 5 3.78 5.85 -15.25
C LYS A 5 3.39 5.47 -16.67
N LEU A 6 3.32 6.47 -17.57
CA LEU A 6 3.01 6.23 -18.98
C LEU A 6 4.08 5.34 -19.63
N GLY A 7 3.63 4.42 -20.48
CA GLY A 7 4.50 3.45 -21.15
C GLY A 7 4.99 2.29 -20.28
N ALA A 8 4.47 2.14 -19.05
CA ALA A 8 4.64 0.95 -18.23
C ALA A 8 3.34 0.13 -18.20
N THR A 9 3.45 -1.18 -18.29
CA THR A 9 2.35 -2.11 -18.00
C THR A 9 2.22 -2.31 -16.49
N ALA A 10 3.35 -2.52 -15.80
CA ALA A 10 3.41 -2.65 -14.36
C ALA A 10 4.79 -2.24 -13.80
N ARG A 11 4.86 -2.02 -12.48
CA ARG A 11 6.09 -1.75 -11.74
C ARG A 11 6.17 -2.63 -10.51
N GLU A 12 7.29 -3.30 -10.33
CA GLU A 12 7.64 -3.88 -9.03
C GLU A 12 8.18 -2.76 -8.14
N THR A 13 7.73 -2.73 -6.89
CA THR A 13 7.95 -1.62 -5.96
C THR A 13 8.23 -2.12 -4.56
N THR A 14 8.86 -1.31 -3.72
CA THR A 14 8.99 -1.60 -2.28
C THR A 14 7.76 -1.17 -1.45
N PHE A 15 6.72 -0.64 -2.10
CA PHE A 15 5.50 -0.14 -1.45
C PHE A 15 4.34 -0.09 -2.44
N VAL A 16 3.15 -0.49 -1.98
CA VAL A 16 1.87 -0.37 -2.68
C VAL A 16 0.86 0.24 -1.71
N GLU A 17 0.08 1.22 -2.17
CA GLU A 17 -1.01 1.82 -1.40
C GLU A 17 -2.18 0.83 -1.27
N ILE A 18 -2.84 0.82 -0.12
CA ILE A 18 -3.97 -0.08 0.19
C ILE A 18 -5.27 0.21 -0.59
N GLY A 19 -5.28 1.23 -1.46
CA GLY A 19 -6.51 1.68 -2.12
C GLY A 19 -6.28 2.36 -3.48
N PRO A 20 -7.35 2.50 -4.28
CA PRO A 20 -8.72 2.01 -4.00
C PRO A 20 -8.91 0.52 -4.27
N LEU A 21 -7.94 -0.15 -4.92
CA LEU A 21 -7.99 -1.59 -5.19
C LEU A 21 -6.60 -2.19 -4.98
N THR A 22 -6.53 -3.16 -4.08
CA THR A 22 -5.33 -3.96 -3.83
C THR A 22 -5.69 -5.43 -4.02
N ALA A 23 -4.89 -6.14 -4.82
CA ALA A 23 -5.07 -7.56 -5.09
C ALA A 23 -4.02 -8.39 -4.34
N PHE A 24 -4.40 -9.59 -3.92
CA PHE A 24 -3.55 -10.49 -3.14
C PHE A 24 -3.49 -11.86 -3.80
N HIS A 25 -2.33 -12.50 -3.72
CA HIS A 25 -2.22 -13.91 -4.02
C HIS A 25 -2.70 -14.72 -2.81
N ARG A 26 -3.40 -15.84 -3.01
CA ARG A 26 -3.96 -16.66 -1.91
C ARG A 26 -2.95 -17.07 -0.84
N ASP A 27 -1.68 -17.23 -1.23
CA ASP A 27 -0.60 -17.65 -0.32
C ASP A 27 -0.29 -16.58 0.75
N THR A 28 -0.74 -15.33 0.56
CA THR A 28 -0.57 -14.27 1.57
C THR A 28 -1.70 -14.27 2.61
N PHE A 29 -2.78 -15.02 2.41
CA PHE A 29 -3.99 -14.91 3.25
C PHE A 29 -3.72 -15.30 4.71
N GLY A 30 -2.90 -16.33 4.95
CA GLY A 30 -2.55 -16.75 6.31
C GLY A 30 -1.80 -15.70 7.14
N VAL A 31 -1.34 -14.62 6.52
CA VAL A 31 -0.62 -13.52 7.17
C VAL A 31 -1.42 -12.22 7.14
N LEU A 32 -2.10 -11.95 6.02
CA LEU A 32 -2.74 -10.65 5.80
C LEU A 32 -4.22 -10.63 6.19
N VAL A 33 -4.85 -11.79 6.40
CA VAL A 33 -6.28 -11.94 6.67
C VAL A 33 -6.49 -12.68 8.01
N PRO A 34 -7.48 -12.28 8.83
CA PRO A 34 -8.42 -11.16 8.64
C PRO A 34 -7.72 -9.79 8.66
N PHE A 35 -8.30 -8.83 7.94
CA PHE A 35 -7.79 -7.46 7.99
C PHE A 35 -8.02 -6.86 9.39
N PRO A 36 -7.10 -6.01 9.87
CA PRO A 36 -7.30 -5.30 11.12
C PRO A 36 -8.49 -4.35 11.00
N ASP A 37 -9.14 -4.09 12.13
CA ASP A 37 -10.25 -3.14 12.23
C ASP A 37 -9.73 -1.69 12.19
N LEU A 38 -9.41 -1.23 10.98
CA LEU A 38 -8.96 0.14 10.69
C LEU A 38 -10.00 0.82 9.82
N LYS A 39 -10.28 2.11 10.09
CA LYS A 39 -11.33 2.84 9.36
C LYS A 39 -10.94 3.10 7.91
N MET A 40 -9.79 3.72 7.73
CA MET A 40 -9.27 4.10 6.40
C MET A 40 -8.03 3.29 6.02
N GLY A 41 -7.57 2.40 6.90
CA GLY A 41 -6.38 1.56 6.69
C GLY A 41 -5.05 2.32 6.67
N TRP A 42 -5.00 3.56 7.17
CA TRP A 42 -3.75 4.31 7.20
C TRP A 42 -2.69 3.56 8.02
N GLY A 43 -1.48 3.42 7.46
CA GLY A 43 -0.41 2.62 8.06
C GLY A 43 -0.41 1.14 7.65
N LEU A 44 -1.55 0.59 7.19
CA LEU A 44 -1.64 -0.79 6.73
C LEU A 44 -0.78 -1.05 5.49
N ASP A 45 -0.70 -0.07 4.59
CA ASP A 45 0.08 -0.10 3.35
C ASP A 45 1.58 -0.24 3.61
N VAL A 46 2.11 0.59 4.52
CA VAL A 46 3.52 0.53 4.92
C VAL A 46 3.84 -0.69 5.78
N HIS A 47 2.87 -1.20 6.54
CA HIS A 47 3.02 -2.45 7.29
C HIS A 47 3.03 -3.67 6.36
N TRP A 48 2.09 -3.77 5.42
CA TRP A 48 2.07 -4.83 4.41
C TRP A 48 3.31 -4.81 3.52
N ALA A 49 3.82 -3.63 3.17
CA ALA A 49 5.07 -3.52 2.45
C ALA A 49 6.26 -4.11 3.23
N ALA A 50 6.29 -3.95 4.55
CA ALA A 50 7.32 -4.55 5.39
C ALA A 50 7.16 -6.07 5.51
N LEU A 51 5.93 -6.57 5.66
CA LEU A 51 5.65 -8.01 5.65
C LEU A 51 6.04 -8.64 4.31
N ALA A 52 5.71 -8.00 3.19
CA ALA A 52 6.13 -8.46 1.87
C ALA A 52 7.66 -8.58 1.76
N ALA A 53 8.41 -7.61 2.28
CA ALA A 53 9.86 -7.69 2.32
C ALA A 53 10.36 -8.84 3.20
N GLN A 54 9.79 -9.05 4.38
CA GLN A 54 10.14 -10.15 5.30
C GLN A 54 9.87 -11.54 4.70
N HIS A 55 8.80 -11.67 3.93
CA HIS A 55 8.41 -12.93 3.27
C HIS A 55 8.98 -13.10 1.86
N GLY A 56 9.72 -12.12 1.33
CA GLY A 56 10.25 -12.15 -0.03
C GLY A 56 9.17 -12.06 -1.13
N TRP A 57 8.00 -11.50 -0.82
CA TRP A 57 6.92 -11.31 -1.79
C TRP A 57 7.20 -10.12 -2.70
N ARG A 58 6.90 -10.31 -3.99
CA ARG A 58 6.90 -9.21 -4.96
C ARG A 58 5.59 -8.45 -4.83
N ILE A 59 5.71 -7.13 -4.66
CA ILE A 59 4.57 -6.21 -4.67
C ILE A 59 4.78 -5.15 -5.75
N GLY A 60 3.70 -4.62 -6.28
CA GLY A 60 3.77 -3.73 -7.43
C GLY A 60 2.49 -2.98 -7.74
N VAL A 61 2.63 -2.02 -8.65
CA VAL A 61 1.53 -1.22 -9.21
C VAL A 61 1.30 -1.64 -10.66
N VAL A 62 0.04 -1.84 -11.06
CA VAL A 62 -0.35 -2.13 -12.45
C VAL A 62 -0.72 -0.82 -13.14
N ASP A 63 0.21 -0.23 -13.89
CA ASP A 63 0.03 1.07 -14.55
C ASP A 63 -0.89 1.02 -15.79
N ALA A 64 -1.11 -0.18 -16.35
CA ALA A 64 -2.02 -0.41 -17.48
C ALA A 64 -3.50 -0.19 -17.13
N THR A 65 -3.88 -0.32 -15.86
CA THR A 65 -5.27 -0.25 -15.38
C THR A 65 -5.41 0.82 -14.29
N PRO A 66 -5.27 2.12 -14.64
CA PRO A 66 -5.37 3.19 -13.65
C PRO A 66 -6.82 3.36 -13.17
N ILE A 67 -6.97 3.73 -11.90
CA ILE A 67 -8.27 4.12 -11.33
C ILE A 67 -8.27 5.64 -11.14
N LEU A 68 -9.30 6.30 -11.67
CA LEU A 68 -9.50 7.74 -11.50
C LEU A 68 -10.19 8.01 -10.17
N HIS A 69 -9.54 8.77 -9.30
CA HIS A 69 -10.16 9.29 -8.08
C HIS A 69 -10.94 10.57 -8.43
N LEU A 70 -12.27 10.53 -8.29
CA LEU A 70 -13.16 11.63 -8.71
C LEU A 70 -13.20 12.78 -7.71
N ASN A 71 -12.96 12.49 -6.44
CA ASN A 71 -12.88 13.48 -5.36
C ASN A 71 -11.43 13.71 -4.94
N PRO A 72 -11.10 14.75 -4.17
CA PRO A 72 -9.84 14.80 -3.45
C PRO A 72 -9.68 13.61 -2.47
N ALA A 73 -8.47 13.06 -2.37
CA ALA A 73 -8.16 12.02 -1.40
C ALA A 73 -8.19 12.60 0.03
N ALA A 74 -8.70 11.82 0.99
CA ALA A 74 -8.78 12.19 2.40
C ALA A 74 -9.64 13.41 2.75
N GLU A 75 -10.57 13.81 1.88
CA GLU A 75 -11.47 14.94 2.12
C GLU A 75 -12.64 14.60 3.07
N SER A 76 -13.10 13.35 3.07
CA SER A 76 -14.34 12.94 3.74
C SER A 76 -14.19 12.58 5.22
N TYR A 77 -12.99 12.68 5.80
CA TYR A 77 -12.75 12.30 7.21
C TYR A 77 -11.67 13.16 7.88
N PRO A 78 -11.66 13.25 9.23
CA PRO A 78 -10.65 14.02 9.95
C PRO A 78 -9.25 13.41 9.80
N ARG A 79 -8.36 14.14 9.13
CA ARG A 79 -6.98 13.69 8.86
C ARG A 79 -6.18 13.37 10.13
N GLU A 80 -6.34 14.17 11.18
CA GLU A 80 -5.62 13.96 12.45
C GLU A 80 -6.00 12.65 13.13
N GLN A 81 -7.28 12.26 13.07
CA GLN A 81 -7.75 10.99 13.61
C GLN A 81 -7.16 9.80 12.83
N ALA A 82 -7.09 9.91 11.50
CA ALA A 82 -6.46 8.87 10.67
C ALA A 82 -4.96 8.75 10.94
N ILE A 83 -4.26 9.86 11.22
CA ILE A 83 -2.85 9.85 11.62
C ILE A 83 -2.66 9.19 12.99
N ALA A 84 -3.51 9.52 13.97
CA ALA A 84 -3.45 8.93 15.31
C ALA A 84 -3.73 7.43 15.28
N GLU A 85 -4.75 7.00 14.53
CA GLU A 85 -5.08 5.57 14.31
C GLU A 85 -3.90 4.84 13.65
N ALA A 86 -3.29 5.42 12.61
CA ALA A 86 -2.12 4.84 11.95
C ALA A 86 -0.92 4.74 12.88
N ALA A 87 -0.64 5.76 13.70
CA ALA A 87 0.46 5.75 14.65
C ALA A 87 0.26 4.65 15.71
N ALA A 88 -0.94 4.53 16.27
CA ALA A 88 -1.29 3.46 17.20
C ALA A 88 -1.23 2.08 16.54
N PHE A 89 -1.66 1.97 15.29
CA PHE A 89 -1.54 0.73 14.52
C PHE A 89 -0.08 0.38 14.21
N LEU A 90 0.80 1.34 14.00
CA LEU A 90 2.20 1.05 13.68
C LEU A 90 3.08 0.82 14.91
N ASP A 91 2.58 1.13 16.11
CA ASP A 91 3.33 0.92 17.34
C ASP A 91 3.69 -0.56 17.55
N GLY A 92 4.98 -0.83 17.74
CA GLY A 92 5.54 -2.18 17.83
C GLY A 92 5.49 -3.02 16.54
N ARG A 93 5.02 -2.47 15.40
CA ARG A 93 4.90 -3.20 14.13
C ARG A 93 5.98 -2.77 13.12
N PRO A 94 6.48 -3.69 12.28
CA PRO A 94 7.40 -3.32 11.20
C PRO A 94 6.66 -2.50 10.13
N TYR A 95 7.31 -1.47 9.59
CA TYR A 95 6.77 -0.69 8.48
C TYR A 95 7.89 -0.13 7.59
N VAL A 96 7.58 0.10 6.32
CA VAL A 96 8.47 0.75 5.35
C VAL A 96 8.46 2.26 5.57
N ARG A 97 9.66 2.86 5.69
CA ARG A 97 9.78 4.32 5.80
C ARG A 97 9.74 4.96 4.43
N ARG A 98 9.34 6.24 4.39
CA ARG A 98 9.22 7.00 3.13
C ARG A 98 10.49 6.99 2.28
N HIS A 99 11.69 7.02 2.89
CA HIS A 99 12.94 7.02 2.14
C HIS A 99 13.31 5.65 1.53
N ASP A 100 12.68 4.56 1.99
CA ASP A 100 12.89 3.21 1.45
C ASP A 100 11.97 2.92 0.25
N VAL A 101 10.99 3.79 0.00
CA VAL A 101 10.00 3.65 -1.07
C VAL A 101 10.65 3.91 -2.44
N ARG A 102 10.75 2.87 -3.26
CA ARG A 102 11.34 2.93 -4.61
C ARG A 102 10.73 1.92 -5.58
N THR A 103 10.82 2.22 -6.87
CA THR A 103 10.55 1.24 -7.94
C THR A 103 11.78 0.34 -8.09
N VAL A 104 11.56 -0.98 -8.06
CA VAL A 104 12.58 -2.01 -8.24
C VAL A 104 12.83 -2.25 -9.72
N ARG A 105 11.76 -2.48 -10.49
CA ARG A 105 11.82 -2.62 -11.96
C ARG A 105 10.54 -2.18 -12.65
N THR A 106 10.65 -1.81 -13.92
CA THR A 106 9.51 -1.48 -14.79
C THR A 106 9.28 -2.60 -15.79
N ILE A 107 8.02 -2.99 -15.97
CA ILE A 107 7.54 -3.96 -16.96
C ILE A 107 6.82 -3.15 -18.04
N ARG A 108 7.22 -3.35 -19.30
CA ARG A 108 6.64 -2.66 -20.46
C ARG A 108 5.70 -3.59 -21.20
#